data_AF-A0A944C067-F1
#
_entry.id   AF-A0A944C067-F1
#
_cell.length_a   1.000
_cell.length_b   1.000
_cell.length_c   1.000
_cell.angle_alpha   90.00
_cell.angle_beta   90.00
_cell.angle_gamma   90.00
#
_symmetry.space_group_name_H-M   'P 1'
#
loop_
_entity.id
_entity.type
_entity.pdbx_description
1 polymer ?
#
loop_
_entity_poly.entity_id
_entity_poly.type
_entity_poly.pdbx_seq_one_letter_code
_entity_poly.pdbx_strand_id
1 'polypeptide(L)'
;MRKLSTLFCAVLMTLSAMATDYKGNLTVSINGEGSTQPATISIVENAGKYNLSILNFMLGEGESVLPVGNIVIENVTGAVAGNLTTLYVNKNITIQKGNVAGIADDAWLGPMLGEVPVKMSSSFNTNG
;
A
#
# COMPACT_ATOMS: atom_id res chain seq x y z
N MET A 1 17.59 -55.08 -8.48
CA MET A 1 17.41 -53.61 -8.51
C MET A 1 15.96 -53.29 -8.84
N ARG A 2 15.26 -52.50 -8.02
CA ARG A 2 14.15 -51.61 -8.40
C ARG A 2 13.83 -50.71 -7.21
N LYS A 3 13.82 -49.41 -7.47
CA LYS A 3 14.18 -48.34 -6.53
C LYS A 3 12.97 -47.89 -5.72
N LEU A 4 13.18 -47.71 -4.41
CA LEU A 4 12.22 -47.10 -3.50
C LEU A 4 12.13 -45.61 -3.84
N SER A 5 11.13 -45.20 -4.60
CA SER A 5 10.89 -43.79 -4.94
C SER A 5 10.16 -43.13 -3.78
N THR A 6 10.91 -42.63 -2.80
CA THR A 6 10.41 -41.76 -1.73
C THR A 6 9.96 -40.43 -2.35
N LEU A 7 8.64 -40.26 -2.48
CA LEU A 7 8.02 -39.01 -2.92
C LEU A 7 8.03 -38.01 -1.76
N PHE A 8 8.97 -37.07 -1.78
CA PHE A 8 9.02 -35.94 -0.85
C PHE A 8 8.07 -34.85 -1.37
N CYS A 9 6.77 -34.94 -1.04
CA CYS A 9 5.84 -33.84 -1.24
C CYS A 9 6.15 -32.73 -0.22
N ALA A 10 7.04 -31.82 -0.59
CA ALA A 10 7.18 -30.55 0.11
C ALA A 10 5.89 -29.74 -0.13
N VAL A 11 4.95 -29.83 0.80
CA VAL A 11 3.83 -28.89 0.89
C VAL A 11 4.45 -27.53 1.24
N LEU A 12 4.68 -26.71 0.21
CA LEU A 12 4.89 -25.27 0.37
C LEU A 12 3.57 -24.71 0.91
N MET A 13 3.43 -24.68 2.24
CA MET A 13 2.40 -23.89 2.88
C MET A 13 2.76 -22.43 2.58
N THR A 14 2.11 -21.86 1.57
CA THR A 14 2.18 -20.41 1.35
C THR A 14 1.55 -19.76 2.58
N LEU A 15 2.36 -19.25 3.50
CA LEU A 15 1.85 -18.35 4.52
C LEU A 15 1.32 -17.13 3.77
N SER A 16 0.00 -17.05 3.62
CA SER A 16 -0.65 -15.81 3.20
C SER A 16 -0.36 -14.79 4.28
N ALA A 17 0.54 -13.85 4.00
CA ALA A 17 0.73 -12.70 4.86
C ALA A 17 -0.62 -11.97 4.97
N MET A 18 -1.14 -11.88 6.19
CA MET A 18 -2.38 -11.16 6.46
C MET A 18 -2.08 -9.66 6.39
N ALA A 19 -2.91 -8.90 5.68
CA ALA A 19 -2.85 -7.45 5.72
C ALA A 19 -3.35 -6.94 7.07
N THR A 20 -2.65 -5.96 7.64
CA THR A 20 -3.15 -5.15 8.75
C THR A 20 -3.72 -3.86 8.18
N ASP A 21 -5.00 -3.59 8.46
CA ASP A 21 -5.72 -2.41 8.00
C ASP A 21 -5.76 -1.34 9.09
N TYR A 22 -5.21 -0.16 8.79
CA TYR A 22 -5.30 1.03 9.61
C TYR A 22 -6.40 1.93 9.05
N LYS A 23 -7.55 1.94 9.73
CA LYS A 23 -8.70 2.77 9.37
C LYS A 23 -8.68 4.07 10.17
N GLY A 24 -8.90 5.19 9.50
CA GLY A 24 -8.94 6.48 10.15
C GLY A 24 -9.06 7.63 9.16
N ASN A 25 -8.83 8.84 9.66
CA ASN A 25 -8.78 10.03 8.82
C ASN A 25 -7.35 10.22 8.29
N LEU A 26 -7.23 10.35 6.97
CA LEU A 26 -6.03 10.75 6.26
C LEU A 26 -6.11 12.25 5.99
N THR A 27 -5.20 13.02 6.59
CA THR A 27 -5.00 14.43 6.24
C THR A 27 -3.91 14.53 5.19
N VAL A 28 -4.23 15.16 4.07
CA VAL A 28 -3.28 15.42 2.99
C VAL A 28 -3.12 16.92 2.89
N SER A 29 -1.86 17.39 2.90
CA SER A 29 -1.57 18.80 2.66
C SER A 29 -0.65 18.95 1.45
N ILE A 30 -1.03 19.83 0.53
CA ILE A 30 -0.27 20.20 -0.65
C ILE A 30 -0.05 21.70 -0.58
N ASN A 31 1.21 22.12 -0.50
CA ASN A 31 1.61 23.53 -0.39
C ASN A 31 0.94 24.29 0.78
N GLY A 32 0.64 23.59 1.89
CA GLY A 32 0.06 24.19 3.10
C GLY A 32 -1.48 24.19 3.14
N GLU A 33 -2.14 23.98 2.00
CA GLU A 33 -3.58 23.70 1.94
C GLU A 33 -3.80 22.22 2.18
N GLY A 34 -4.86 21.82 2.87
CA GLY A 34 -5.09 20.41 3.13
C GLY A 34 -6.55 20.01 3.23
N SER A 35 -6.80 18.73 2.97
CA SER A 35 -8.10 18.08 3.15
C SER A 35 -7.95 16.92 4.12
N THR A 36 -9.04 16.57 4.79
CA THR A 36 -9.11 15.39 5.65
C THR A 36 -10.25 14.50 5.21
N GLN A 37 -9.97 13.21 5.04
CA GLN A 37 -10.95 12.24 4.57
C GLN A 37 -10.76 10.87 5.24
N PRO A 38 -11.83 10.08 5.37
CA PRO A 38 -11.69 8.69 5.79
C PRO A 38 -10.89 7.89 4.76
N ALA A 39 -9.96 7.07 5.23
CA ALA A 39 -9.14 6.19 4.41
C ALA A 39 -8.82 4.89 5.16
N THR A 40 -8.41 3.88 4.40
CA THR A 40 -7.79 2.66 4.93
C THR A 40 -6.39 2.56 4.34
N ILE A 41 -5.38 2.45 5.22
CA ILE A 41 -4.02 2.13 4.84
C ILE A 41 -3.80 0.66 5.17
N SER A 42 -3.46 -0.16 4.20
CA SER A 42 -3.20 -1.59 4.41
C SER A 42 -1.70 -1.87 4.33
N ILE A 43 -1.19 -2.60 5.31
CA ILE A 43 0.21 -3.02 5.39
C ILE A 43 0.29 -4.54 5.38
N VAL A 44 1.07 -5.09 4.47
CA VAL A 44 1.38 -6.53 4.40
C VAL A 44 2.87 -6.72 4.67
N GLU A 45 3.22 -7.47 5.70
CA GLU A 45 4.60 -7.90 5.93
C GLU A 45 4.88 -9.20 5.16
N ASN A 46 5.96 -9.24 4.39
CA ASN A 46 6.44 -10.43 3.70
C ASN A 46 7.94 -10.58 3.92
N ALA A 47 8.31 -11.55 4.76
CA ALA A 47 9.70 -11.89 5.06
C ALA A 47 10.58 -10.67 5.44
N GLY A 48 10.08 -9.82 6.35
CA GLY A 48 10.80 -8.61 6.81
C GLY A 48 10.75 -7.41 5.85
N LYS A 49 10.04 -7.51 4.72
CA LYS A 49 9.70 -6.38 3.86
C LYS A 49 8.21 -6.05 3.99
N TYR A 50 7.85 -4.84 3.61
CA TYR A 50 6.50 -4.32 3.76
C TYR A 50 5.94 -3.84 2.42
N ASN A 51 4.68 -4.17 2.16
CA ASN A 51 3.88 -3.57 1.11
C ASN A 51 2.85 -2.64 1.77
N LEU A 52 2.86 -1.38 1.39
CA LEU A 52 1.89 -0.37 1.83
C LEU A 52 0.92 -0.07 0.69
N SER A 53 -0.37 0.02 0.98
CA SER A 53 -1.37 0.43 -0.01
C SER A 53 -2.41 1.39 0.54
N ILE A 54 -2.85 2.31 -0.33
CA ILE A 54 -4.04 3.15 -0.18
C ILE A 54 -4.82 2.99 -1.48
N LEU A 55 -5.96 2.29 -1.41
CA LEU A 55 -6.78 2.00 -2.58
C LEU A 55 -7.82 3.09 -2.79
N ASN A 56 -8.12 3.38 -4.06
CA ASN A 56 -9.12 4.37 -4.47
C ASN A 56 -8.93 5.74 -3.80
N PHE A 57 -7.68 6.18 -3.69
CA PHE A 57 -7.37 7.47 -3.11
C PHE A 57 -8.02 8.58 -3.94
N MET A 58 -8.79 9.41 -3.25
CA MET A 58 -9.42 10.62 -3.75
C MET A 58 -8.74 11.80 -3.09
N LEU A 59 -8.51 12.90 -3.78
CA LEU A 59 -7.88 14.09 -3.22
C LEU A 59 -8.89 15.25 -3.24
N GLY A 60 -9.15 15.84 -2.08
CA GLY A 60 -10.03 16.99 -1.94
C GLY A 60 -11.09 16.81 -0.86
N GLU A 61 -11.99 17.78 -0.77
CA GLU A 61 -13.10 17.81 0.20
C GLU A 61 -14.36 18.37 -0.48
N GLY A 62 -15.54 17.88 -0.08
CA GLY A 62 -16.82 18.38 -0.57
C GLY A 62 -17.10 18.07 -2.04
N GLU A 63 -17.47 19.08 -2.82
CA GLU A 63 -17.84 18.92 -4.24
C GLU A 63 -16.64 18.84 -5.20
N SER A 64 -15.44 19.18 -4.71
CA SER A 64 -14.19 19.17 -5.48
C SER A 64 -13.32 18.00 -5.07
N VAL A 65 -13.67 16.81 -5.56
CA VAL A 65 -12.95 15.56 -5.30
C VAL A 65 -12.27 15.08 -6.58
N LEU A 66 -10.95 14.95 -6.53
CA LEU A 66 -10.13 14.48 -7.64
C LEU A 66 -9.78 12.99 -7.47
N PRO A 67 -10.19 12.11 -8.38
CA PRO A 67 -9.81 10.70 -8.31
C PRO A 67 -8.33 10.51 -8.67
N VAL A 68 -7.54 10.07 -7.69
CA VAL A 68 -6.09 9.87 -7.87
C VAL A 68 -5.78 8.42 -8.22
N GLY A 69 -6.26 7.46 -7.44
CA GLY A 69 -6.14 6.02 -7.77
C GLY A 69 -5.54 5.18 -6.65
N ASN A 70 -5.00 4.02 -7.01
CA ASN A 70 -4.37 3.09 -6.08
C ASN A 70 -2.89 3.42 -5.92
N ILE A 71 -2.50 3.77 -4.70
CA ILE A 71 -1.11 4.00 -4.32
C ILE A 71 -0.62 2.70 -3.68
N VAL A 72 0.34 2.04 -4.32
CA VAL A 72 0.94 0.80 -3.81
C VAL A 72 2.46 0.97 -3.79
N ILE A 73 3.08 0.71 -2.64
CA ILE A 73 4.53 0.76 -2.46
C ILE A 73 4.98 -0.59 -1.92
N GLU A 74 5.55 -1.40 -2.80
CA GLU A 74 5.96 -2.77 -2.49
C GLU A 74 7.42 -2.85 -2.05
N ASN A 75 7.81 -3.93 -1.37
CA ASN A 75 9.20 -4.25 -1.05
C ASN A 75 9.91 -3.12 -0.29
N VAL A 76 9.24 -2.54 0.70
CA VAL A 76 9.78 -1.47 1.55
C VAL A 76 10.53 -2.08 2.74
N THR A 77 11.72 -1.56 3.02
CA THR A 77 12.49 -1.95 4.21
C THR A 77 11.91 -1.27 5.45
N GLY A 78 11.75 -2.04 6.53
CA GLY A 78 11.35 -1.54 7.83
C GLY A 78 12.42 -1.75 8.90
N ALA A 79 12.47 -0.85 9.88
CA ALA A 79 13.21 -1.03 11.13
C ALA A 79 12.22 -1.28 12.27
N VAL A 80 12.42 -2.36 13.01
CA VAL A 80 11.54 -2.77 14.11
C VAL A 80 12.19 -2.44 15.45
N ALA A 81 11.48 -1.72 16.32
CA ALA A 81 11.88 -1.40 17.68
C ALA A 81 10.71 -1.67 18.65
N GLY A 82 10.70 -2.85 19.26
CA GLY A 82 9.57 -3.30 20.07
C GLY A 82 8.33 -3.52 19.22
N ASN A 83 7.24 -2.82 19.52
CA ASN A 83 5.99 -2.86 18.76
C ASN A 83 5.91 -1.82 17.64
N LEU A 84 6.90 -0.92 17.55
CA LEU A 84 6.96 0.14 16.55
C LEU A 84 7.77 -0.33 15.35
N THR A 85 7.16 -0.23 14.17
CA THR A 85 7.84 -0.45 12.89
C THR A 85 7.93 0.87 12.15
N THR A 86 9.12 1.22 11.66
CA THR A 86 9.35 2.41 10.83
C THR A 86 9.78 2.01 9.43
N LEU A 87 9.05 2.47 8.41
CA LEU A 87 9.35 2.25 6.99
C LEU A 87 10.10 3.43 6.40
N TYR A 88 11.06 3.14 5.52
CA TYR A 88 11.78 4.14 4.75
C TYR A 88 11.60 3.88 3.26
N VAL A 89 11.07 4.87 2.54
CA VAL A 89 10.83 4.80 1.10
C VAL A 89 11.65 5.87 0.40
N ASN A 90 12.37 5.46 -0.63
CA ASN A 90 13.02 6.34 -1.60
C ASN A 90 13.03 5.60 -2.95
N LYS A 91 11.92 5.68 -3.69
CA LYS A 91 11.73 4.98 -4.97
C LYS A 91 10.71 5.67 -5.85
N ASN A 92 10.74 5.38 -7.15
CA ASN A 92 9.67 5.76 -8.06
C ASN A 92 8.54 4.73 -7.99
N ILE A 93 7.30 5.18 -8.05
CA ILE A 93 6.11 4.32 -8.16
C ILE A 93 5.24 4.77 -9.32
N THR A 94 4.34 3.90 -9.78
CA THR A 94 3.22 4.30 -10.62
C THR A 94 1.94 4.23 -9.79
N ILE A 95 1.04 5.20 -9.98
CA ILE A 95 -0.27 5.19 -9.33
C ILE A 95 -1.24 4.55 -10.32
N GLN A 96 -1.84 3.43 -9.93
CA GLN A 96 -2.76 2.69 -10.79
C GLN A 96 -4.15 3.30 -10.72
N LYS A 97 -4.99 3.06 -11.75
CA LYS A 97 -6.40 3.43 -11.67
C LYS A 97 -7.09 2.72 -10.50
N GLY A 98 -8.06 3.40 -9.89
CA GLY A 98 -8.96 2.78 -8.92
C GLY A 98 -10.04 1.92 -9.59
N ASN A 99 -10.96 1.42 -8.77
CA ASN A 99 -12.07 0.56 -9.18
C ASN A 99 -13.43 1.00 -8.60
N VAL A 100 -13.59 2.29 -8.31
CA VAL A 100 -14.86 2.86 -7.84
C VAL A 100 -15.88 2.93 -8.98
N ALA A 101 -17.07 2.36 -8.76
CA ALA A 101 -18.17 2.43 -9.71
C ALA A 101 -18.58 3.88 -9.99
N GLY A 102 -18.81 4.20 -11.27
CA GLY A 102 -19.21 5.54 -11.71
C GLY A 102 -18.05 6.49 -12.06
N ILE A 103 -16.80 6.07 -11.87
CA ILE A 103 -15.61 6.81 -12.32
C ILE A 103 -15.04 6.13 -13.56
N ALA A 104 -14.90 6.89 -14.65
CA ALA A 104 -14.33 6.39 -15.89
C ALA A 104 -12.83 6.11 -15.75
N ASP A 105 -12.31 5.17 -16.53
CA ASP A 105 -10.90 4.75 -16.47
C ASP A 105 -9.91 5.89 -16.75
N ASP A 106 -10.29 6.83 -17.61
CA ASP A 106 -9.51 8.01 -18.01
C ASP A 106 -9.66 9.20 -17.05
N ALA A 107 -10.57 9.12 -16.07
CA ALA A 107 -10.73 10.16 -15.06
C ALA A 107 -9.66 10.07 -13.95
N TRP A 108 -9.00 8.93 -13.79
CA TRP A 108 -7.98 8.73 -12.77
C TRP A 108 -6.70 9.51 -13.09
N LEU A 109 -6.34 10.44 -12.20
CA LEU A 109 -5.15 11.29 -12.39
C LEU A 109 -3.84 10.49 -12.28
N GLY A 110 -3.78 9.52 -11.36
CA GLY A 110 -2.57 8.79 -11.03
C GLY A 110 -1.83 8.19 -12.24
N PRO A 111 -2.50 7.40 -13.09
CA PRO A 111 -1.89 6.84 -14.30
C PRO A 111 -1.30 7.89 -15.25
N MET A 112 -1.85 9.11 -15.28
CA MET A 112 -1.40 10.19 -16.15
C MET A 112 -0.09 10.84 -15.68
N LEU A 113 0.29 10.66 -14.41
CA LEU A 113 1.49 11.25 -13.82
C LEU A 113 2.78 10.50 -14.21
N GLY A 114 2.65 9.29 -14.76
CA GLY A 114 3.80 8.43 -15.04
C GLY A 114 4.50 7.95 -13.76
N GLU A 115 5.83 7.94 -13.76
CA GLU A 115 6.61 7.61 -12.57
C GLU A 115 6.65 8.78 -11.59
N VAL A 116 6.16 8.52 -10.37
CA VAL A 116 6.13 9.49 -9.26
C VAL A 116 7.26 9.15 -8.29
N PRO A 117 8.24 10.05 -8.06
CA PRO A 117 9.27 9.84 -7.06
C PRO A 117 8.68 10.01 -5.65
N VAL A 118 8.85 9.00 -4.80
CA VAL A 118 8.36 9.01 -3.42
C VAL A 118 9.52 8.90 -2.46
N LYS A 119 9.64 9.90 -1.58
CA LYS A 119 10.54 9.90 -0.42
C LYS A 119 9.69 10.05 0.85
N MET A 120 9.56 8.99 1.63
CA MET A 120 8.64 8.91 2.76
C MET A 120 9.27 8.17 3.94
N SER A 121 8.92 8.59 5.16
CA SER A 121 9.08 7.81 6.39
C SER A 121 7.72 7.61 7.02
N SER A 122 7.37 6.40 7.44
CA SER A 122 6.13 6.13 8.18
C SER A 122 6.41 5.24 9.38
N SER A 123 5.60 5.37 10.43
CA SER A 123 5.70 4.52 11.61
C SER A 123 4.32 4.01 12.03
N PHE A 124 4.25 2.75 12.41
CA PHE A 124 3.01 2.10 12.83
C PHE A 124 3.26 1.07 13.94
N ASN A 125 2.24 0.82 14.76
CA ASN A 125 2.27 -0.23 15.75
C ASN A 125 1.73 -1.53 15.15
N THR A 126 2.42 -2.65 15.35
CA THR A 126 2.04 -3.98 14.80
C THR A 126 0.83 -4.61 15.52
N ASN A 127 0.32 -4.01 16.60
CA ASN A 127 -0.79 -4.53 17.41
C ASN A 127 -2.13 -3.84 17.13
N GLY A 128 -2.56 -3.81 15.86
CA GLY A 128 -3.94 -3.45 15.50
C GLY A 128 -4.91 -4.59 15.81
#